data_AF-A0A0Q8PH79-F1
#
_entry.id   AF-A0A0Q8PH79-F1
#
_cell.length_a   1.000
_cell.length_b   1.000
_cell.length_c   1.000
_cell.angle_alpha   90.00
_cell.angle_beta   90.00
_cell.angle_gamma   90.00
#
_symmetry.space_group_name_H-M   'P 1'
#
loop_
_entity.id
_entity.type
_entity.pdbx_description
1 polymer ?
#
loop_
_entity_poly.entity_id
_entity_poly.type
_entity_poly.pdbx_seq_one_letter_code
_entity_poly.pdbx_strand_id
1 'polypeptide(L)'
;MTANDVAPLLPAPDVLRDHCRALAVLDAILCPEWPDRYFSFDADWAPGEQLASMKNGSGDEYTVTFTPAGVYLRGFDHESPMSPYAEDRVWPGVLDEVPEPLRACAEEPAFTDDGLPAVTAALWRLSTDEQWHTGTVDLPPGHPDPDGADWMFQSLTDRSAEAYAEFATDYYEVPIDLAAVRHVLALRPLTTEVVRALNPELTLADLADDLEETGYPAR
;
A
#
# COMPACT_ATOMS: atom_id res chain seq x y z
N MET A 1 -8.70 -4.07 14.83
CA MET A 1 -8.32 -5.31 14.10
C MET A 1 -6.81 -5.41 14.13
N THR A 2 -6.23 -6.55 13.75
CA THR A 2 -4.78 -6.78 13.71
C THR A 2 -4.40 -7.39 12.37
N ALA A 3 -3.11 -7.63 12.11
CA ALA A 3 -2.65 -8.32 10.91
C ALA A 3 -3.36 -9.68 10.70
N ASN A 4 -3.69 -10.38 11.80
CA ASN A 4 -4.43 -11.65 11.74
C ASN A 4 -5.88 -11.48 11.22
N ASP A 5 -6.53 -10.37 11.57
CA ASP A 5 -7.89 -10.05 11.11
C ASP A 5 -7.89 -9.51 9.67
N VAL A 6 -6.83 -8.80 9.28
CA VAL A 6 -6.66 -8.23 7.94
C VAL A 6 -6.32 -9.30 6.90
N ALA A 7 -5.45 -10.26 7.22
CA ALA A 7 -4.99 -11.30 6.30
C ALA A 7 -6.12 -11.97 5.49
N PRO A 8 -7.24 -12.44 6.08
CA PRO A 8 -8.32 -13.07 5.31
C PRO A 8 -9.14 -12.11 4.43
N LEU A 9 -9.01 -10.79 4.63
CA LEU A 9 -9.72 -9.77 3.86
C LEU A 9 -8.94 -9.32 2.61
N LEU A 10 -7.64 -9.55 2.57
CA LEU A 10 -6.80 -9.16 1.45
C LEU A 10 -7.12 -9.99 0.19
N PRO A 11 -7.18 -9.35 -0.99
CA PRO A 11 -7.49 -10.04 -2.23
C PRO A 11 -6.31 -10.86 -2.76
N ALA A 12 -6.49 -11.52 -3.89
CA ALA A 12 -5.39 -12.20 -4.58
C ALA A 12 -4.30 -11.21 -5.06
N PRO A 13 -3.03 -11.63 -5.15
CA PRO A 13 -1.90 -10.80 -5.56
C PRO A 13 -2.08 -9.97 -6.84
N ASP A 14 -2.71 -10.54 -7.87
CA ASP A 14 -3.01 -9.85 -9.13
C ASP A 14 -4.04 -8.73 -8.92
N VAL A 15 -5.13 -9.05 -8.20
CA VAL A 15 -6.18 -8.09 -7.85
C VAL A 15 -5.64 -6.96 -6.94
N LEU A 16 -4.77 -7.29 -5.98
CA LEU A 16 -4.14 -6.30 -5.11
C LEU A 16 -3.24 -5.35 -5.90
N ARG A 17 -2.40 -5.90 -6.77
CA ARG A 17 -1.48 -5.13 -7.61
C ARG A 17 -2.20 -4.15 -8.52
N ASP A 18 -3.26 -4.62 -9.17
CA ASP A 18 -4.10 -3.80 -10.03
C ASP A 18 -4.78 -2.66 -9.26
N HIS A 19 -5.24 -2.94 -8.03
CA HIS A 19 -5.77 -1.92 -7.14
C HIS A 19 -4.71 -0.89 -6.74
N CYS A 20 -3.52 -1.32 -6.33
CA CYS A 20 -2.43 -0.42 -5.95
C CYS A 20 -2.00 0.50 -7.10
N ARG A 21 -1.93 -0.01 -8.33
CA ARG A 21 -1.65 0.80 -9.54
C ARG A 21 -2.73 1.86 -9.75
N ALA A 22 -4.00 1.50 -9.56
CA ALA A 22 -5.09 2.45 -9.67
C ALA A 22 -5.06 3.52 -8.56
N LEU A 23 -4.72 3.16 -7.32
CA LEU A 23 -4.54 4.12 -6.23
C LEU A 23 -3.42 5.11 -6.54
N ALA A 24 -2.26 4.64 -7.02
CA ALA A 24 -1.14 5.51 -7.39
C ALA A 24 -1.51 6.50 -8.51
N VAL A 25 -2.29 6.06 -9.50
CA VAL A 25 -2.77 6.96 -10.58
C VAL A 25 -3.80 7.96 -10.06
N LEU A 26 -4.68 7.58 -9.14
CA LEU A 26 -5.59 8.53 -8.49
C LEU A 26 -4.80 9.59 -7.71
N ASP A 27 -3.75 9.18 -6.99
CA ASP A 27 -2.85 10.08 -6.27
C ASP A 27 -2.11 11.03 -7.22
N ALA A 28 -1.56 10.53 -8.32
CA ALA A 28 -0.89 11.37 -9.32
C ALA A 28 -1.81 12.46 -9.89
N ILE A 29 -3.13 12.18 -9.99
CA ILE A 29 -4.12 13.16 -10.43
C ILE A 29 -4.44 14.18 -9.33
N LEU A 30 -4.65 13.73 -8.09
CA LEU A 30 -5.08 14.59 -6.97
C LEU A 30 -3.93 15.36 -6.31
N CYS A 31 -2.73 14.80 -6.34
CA CYS A 31 -1.48 15.30 -5.78
C CYS A 31 -0.35 15.19 -6.84
N PRO A 32 -0.24 16.18 -7.75
CA PRO A 32 0.75 16.13 -8.82
C PRO A 32 2.19 16.11 -8.30
N GLU A 33 2.44 16.76 -7.16
CA GLU A 33 3.76 16.83 -6.52
C GLU A 33 4.12 15.49 -5.88
N TRP A 34 5.06 14.78 -6.50
CA TRP A 34 5.48 13.43 -6.09
C TRP A 34 5.83 13.27 -4.59
N PRO A 35 6.56 14.20 -3.93
CA PRO A 35 6.94 14.04 -2.53
C PRO A 35 5.76 14.03 -1.54
N ASP A 36 4.62 14.57 -1.94
CA ASP A 36 3.44 14.74 -1.09
C ASP A 36 2.38 13.65 -1.34
N ARG A 37 2.64 12.73 -2.27
CA ARG A 37 1.71 11.65 -2.64
C ARG A 37 1.51 10.67 -1.50
N TYR A 38 0.24 10.32 -1.30
CA TYR A 38 -0.17 9.35 -0.30
C TYR A 38 0.05 7.93 -0.80
N PHE A 39 -0.36 7.62 -2.04
CA PHE A 39 -0.11 6.33 -2.72
C PHE A 39 0.88 6.48 -3.87
N SER A 40 1.74 5.49 -4.05
CA SER A 40 2.65 5.39 -5.20
C SER A 40 2.87 3.94 -5.62
N PHE A 41 3.28 3.73 -6.87
CA PHE A 41 3.57 2.40 -7.41
C PHE A 41 4.74 2.48 -8.39
N ASP A 42 5.79 1.73 -8.10
CA ASP A 42 6.97 1.56 -8.95
C ASP A 42 6.92 0.16 -9.59
N ALA A 43 6.67 0.11 -10.90
CA ALA A 43 6.63 -1.15 -11.64
C ALA A 43 8.01 -1.77 -11.89
N ASP A 44 9.09 -1.03 -11.66
CA ASP A 44 10.50 -1.38 -11.94
C ASP A 44 11.40 -1.28 -10.70
N TRP A 45 10.82 -1.41 -9.50
CA TRP A 45 11.52 -1.32 -8.19
C TRP A 45 12.83 -2.10 -8.14
N ALA A 46 12.79 -3.37 -8.58
CA ALA A 46 13.96 -4.22 -8.73
C ALA A 46 13.73 -5.26 -9.85
N PRO A 47 14.75 -6.02 -10.29
CA PRO A 47 14.59 -7.01 -11.36
C PRO A 47 13.47 -8.04 -11.11
N GLY A 48 12.32 -7.84 -11.76
CA GLY A 48 11.14 -8.70 -11.60
C GLY A 48 10.31 -8.42 -10.36
N GLU A 49 10.59 -7.31 -9.65
CA GLU A 49 9.86 -6.88 -8.47
C GLU A 49 9.18 -5.53 -8.70
N GLN A 50 8.01 -5.37 -8.08
CA GLN A 50 7.22 -4.15 -8.14
C GLN A 50 6.87 -3.73 -6.72
N LEU A 51 6.77 -2.43 -6.47
CA LEU A 51 6.54 -1.89 -5.14
C LEU A 51 5.35 -0.93 -5.16
N ALA A 52 4.30 -1.26 -4.42
CA ALA A 52 3.32 -0.27 -4.01
C ALA A 52 3.73 0.31 -2.65
N SER A 53 3.50 1.61 -2.44
CA SER A 53 3.73 2.26 -1.16
C SER A 53 2.59 3.19 -0.78
N MET A 54 2.36 3.31 0.53
CA MET A 54 1.59 4.39 1.13
C MET A 54 2.43 5.11 2.17
N LYS A 55 2.34 6.43 2.21
CA LYS A 55 2.96 7.28 3.23
C LYS A 55 2.00 8.38 3.63
N ASN A 56 1.71 8.52 4.91
CA ASN A 56 0.79 9.57 5.38
C ASN A 56 1.46 10.92 5.70
N GLY A 57 2.75 11.05 5.41
CA GLY A 57 3.55 12.25 5.71
C GLY A 57 3.81 12.51 7.20
N SER A 58 3.34 11.63 8.09
CA SER A 58 3.42 11.78 9.55
C SER A 58 4.18 10.65 10.24
N GLY A 59 4.80 9.76 9.47
CA GLY A 59 5.66 8.67 9.98
C GLY A 59 5.09 7.28 9.76
N ASP A 60 3.80 7.17 9.39
CA ASP A 60 3.19 5.88 9.09
C ASP A 60 3.28 5.55 7.61
N GLU A 61 3.55 4.27 7.34
CA GLU A 61 3.73 3.81 5.98
C GLU A 61 3.48 2.31 5.85
N TYR A 62 3.03 1.91 4.65
CA TYR A 62 3.07 0.52 4.23
C TYR A 62 3.75 0.36 2.89
N THR A 63 4.25 -0.84 2.65
CA THR A 63 4.71 -1.26 1.33
C THR A 63 4.18 -2.64 0.96
N VAL A 64 3.87 -2.83 -0.32
CA VAL A 64 3.50 -4.13 -0.92
C VAL A 64 4.54 -4.45 -1.99
N THR A 65 5.43 -5.40 -1.70
CA THR A 65 6.44 -5.87 -2.65
C THR A 65 5.91 -7.11 -3.37
N PHE A 66 5.72 -7.00 -4.68
CA PHE A 66 5.32 -8.09 -5.57
C PHE A 66 6.56 -8.73 -6.18
N THR A 67 6.76 -10.02 -5.96
CA THR A 67 7.89 -10.78 -6.52
C THR A 67 7.39 -12.02 -7.26
N PRO A 68 8.25 -12.73 -8.03
CA PRO A 68 7.88 -14.01 -8.62
C PRO A 68 7.57 -15.09 -7.57
N ALA A 69 8.15 -14.98 -6.37
CA ALA A 69 7.97 -15.96 -5.30
C ALA A 69 6.66 -15.75 -4.51
N GLY A 70 6.15 -14.52 -4.47
CA GLY A 70 4.96 -14.17 -3.70
C GLY A 70 4.83 -12.66 -3.50
N VAL A 71 4.03 -12.28 -2.52
CA VAL A 71 3.84 -10.89 -2.12
C VAL A 71 4.17 -10.73 -0.65
N TYR A 72 4.87 -9.65 -0.33
CA TYR A 72 5.18 -9.23 1.03
C TYR A 72 4.53 -7.87 1.30
N LEU A 73 3.77 -7.77 2.38
CA LEU A 73 3.14 -6.54 2.85
C LEU A 73 3.75 -6.18 4.21
N ARG A 74 4.44 -5.04 4.26
CA ARG A 74 5.00 -4.45 5.48
C ARG A 74 4.13 -3.26 5.87
N GLY A 75 3.73 -3.20 7.14
CA GLY A 75 3.16 -2.01 7.76
C GLY A 75 4.06 -1.50 8.88
N PHE A 76 4.15 -0.19 9.01
CA PHE A 76 4.85 0.49 10.08
C PHE A 76 3.99 1.66 10.59
N ASP A 77 3.49 1.50 11.81
CA ASP A 77 2.78 2.51 12.58
C ASP A 77 3.77 3.11 13.59
N HIS A 78 4.04 4.40 13.45
CA HIS A 78 5.07 5.06 14.26
C HIS A 78 4.65 5.23 15.73
N GLU A 79 3.35 5.29 16.02
CA GLU A 79 2.79 5.43 17.37
C GLU A 79 2.46 4.07 18.01
N SER A 80 2.52 2.99 17.24
CA SER A 80 2.25 1.65 17.72
C SER A 80 3.15 1.28 18.91
N PRO A 81 2.61 0.63 19.95
CA PRO A 81 3.41 0.07 21.04
C PRO A 81 4.39 -1.02 20.58
N MET A 82 4.19 -1.58 19.39
CA MET A 82 5.07 -2.57 18.76
C MET A 82 6.16 -1.92 17.89
N SER A 83 6.20 -0.60 17.80
CA SER A 83 7.20 0.13 17.03
C SER A 83 8.62 -0.27 17.46
N PRO A 84 9.50 -0.66 16.51
CA PRO A 84 10.86 -1.07 16.83
C PRO A 84 11.68 0.02 17.51
N TYR A 85 11.32 1.29 17.32
CA TYR A 85 11.95 2.44 17.96
C TYR A 85 11.56 2.63 19.43
N ALA A 86 10.56 1.89 19.93
CA ALA A 86 10.20 1.89 21.35
C ALA A 86 11.15 1.02 22.19
N GLU A 87 11.67 -0.07 21.63
CA GLU A 87 12.52 -1.05 22.34
C GLU A 87 13.86 -1.35 21.63
N ASP A 88 14.23 -0.58 20.60
CA ASP A 88 15.39 -0.79 19.73
C ASP A 88 15.47 -2.21 19.15
N ARG A 89 14.32 -2.81 18.83
CA ARG A 89 14.20 -4.16 18.26
C ARG A 89 12.86 -4.37 17.57
N VAL A 90 12.84 -5.18 16.52
CA VAL A 90 11.57 -5.66 15.94
C VAL A 90 10.82 -6.49 16.97
N TRP A 91 9.50 -6.27 17.06
CA TRP A 91 8.66 -7.02 17.97
C TRP A 91 8.70 -8.53 17.65
N PRO A 92 8.93 -9.41 18.64
CA PRO A 92 9.03 -10.85 18.41
C PRO A 92 7.81 -11.43 17.68
N GLY A 93 8.06 -12.32 16.72
CA GLY A 93 7.02 -12.94 15.90
C GLY A 93 6.64 -12.17 14.63
N VAL A 94 6.89 -10.85 14.54
CA VAL A 94 6.47 -10.05 13.37
C VAL A 94 7.17 -10.52 12.09
N LEU A 95 8.49 -10.73 12.15
CA LEU A 95 9.28 -11.16 10.99
C LEU A 95 9.76 -12.62 11.08
N ASP A 96 9.59 -13.28 12.22
CA ASP A 96 10.22 -14.58 12.50
C ASP A 96 9.80 -15.66 11.49
N GLU A 97 8.53 -15.66 11.10
CA GLU A 97 7.92 -16.68 10.23
C GLU A 97 7.89 -16.31 8.73
N VAL A 98 8.43 -15.16 8.32
CA VAL A 98 8.46 -14.76 6.90
C VAL A 98 9.17 -15.85 6.07
N PRO A 99 8.60 -16.35 4.96
CA PRO A 99 9.22 -17.40 4.18
C PRO A 99 10.58 -16.98 3.62
N GLU A 100 11.52 -17.92 3.50
CA GLU A 100 12.85 -17.67 2.91
C GLU A 100 12.80 -16.96 1.54
N PRO A 101 11.88 -17.31 0.62
CA PRO A 101 11.79 -16.63 -0.67
C PRO A 101 11.38 -15.15 -0.61
N LEU A 102 10.85 -14.68 0.53
CA LEU A 102 10.44 -13.28 0.75
C LEU A 102 11.33 -12.59 1.81
N ARG A 103 12.38 -13.27 2.29
CA ARG A 103 13.25 -12.74 3.34
C ARG A 103 13.94 -11.44 2.93
N ALA A 104 14.37 -11.36 1.66
CA ALA A 104 14.97 -10.15 1.11
C ALA A 104 14.04 -8.94 1.17
N CYS A 105 12.72 -9.12 0.97
CA CYS A 105 11.75 -8.03 1.09
C CYS A 105 11.62 -7.52 2.53
N ALA A 106 11.72 -8.43 3.52
CA ALA A 106 11.67 -8.07 4.94
C ALA A 106 12.96 -7.38 5.43
N GLU A 107 14.08 -7.61 4.74
CA GLU A 107 15.41 -7.07 5.05
C GLU A 107 15.79 -5.90 4.12
N GLU A 108 14.83 -5.39 3.34
CA GLU A 108 15.06 -4.35 2.35
C GLU A 108 15.67 -3.09 2.99
N PRO A 109 16.89 -2.68 2.58
CA PRO A 109 17.57 -1.50 3.12
C PRO A 109 16.75 -0.20 3.04
N ALA A 110 15.89 -0.05 2.03
CA ALA A 110 15.04 1.13 1.90
C ALA A 110 14.04 1.33 3.06
N PHE A 111 13.73 0.26 3.81
CA PHE A 111 12.78 0.27 4.95
C PHE A 111 13.44 -0.10 6.28
N THR A 112 14.77 0.04 6.35
CA THR A 112 15.60 -0.35 7.49
C THR A 112 16.47 0.82 7.93
N ASP A 113 16.38 1.20 9.20
CA ASP A 113 17.21 2.26 9.79
C ASP A 113 18.23 1.66 10.76
N ASP A 114 19.52 1.97 10.59
CA ASP A 114 20.62 1.42 11.40
C ASP A 114 20.58 -0.12 11.59
N GLY A 115 20.07 -0.85 10.60
CA GLY A 115 19.92 -2.32 10.63
C GLY A 115 18.66 -2.81 11.36
N LEU A 116 17.76 -1.90 11.71
CA LEU A 116 16.48 -2.16 12.35
C LEU A 116 15.32 -1.90 11.35
N PRO A 117 14.66 -2.95 10.83
CA PRO A 117 13.52 -2.78 9.95
C PRO A 117 12.40 -2.00 10.64
N ALA A 118 11.91 -0.93 10.01
CA ALA A 118 10.74 -0.21 10.49
C ALA A 118 9.50 -1.07 10.22
N VAL A 119 8.99 -1.80 11.19
CA VAL A 119 7.85 -2.70 10.97
C VAL A 119 7.09 -2.96 12.26
N THR A 120 5.77 -2.88 12.18
CA THR A 120 4.84 -3.25 13.26
C THR A 120 3.93 -4.40 12.85
N ALA A 121 3.65 -4.53 11.55
CA ALA A 121 2.87 -5.61 10.96
C ALA A 121 3.55 -6.17 9.70
N ALA A 122 3.52 -7.49 9.53
CA ALA A 122 3.99 -8.15 8.32
C ALA A 122 3.01 -9.22 7.87
N LEU A 123 2.66 -9.20 6.58
CA LEU A 123 1.81 -10.20 5.94
C LEU A 123 2.48 -10.69 4.68
N TRP A 124 2.24 -11.93 4.30
CA TRP A 124 2.79 -12.50 3.08
C TRP A 124 1.85 -13.52 2.46
N ARG A 125 2.05 -13.75 1.17
CA ARG A 125 1.43 -14.83 0.43
C ARG A 125 2.39 -15.35 -0.62
N LEU A 126 2.80 -16.62 -0.54
CA LEU A 126 3.60 -17.22 -1.60
C LEU A 126 2.75 -17.45 -2.85
N SER A 127 3.39 -17.53 -4.01
CA SER A 127 2.73 -17.85 -5.28
C SER A 127 2.04 -19.22 -5.29
N THR A 128 2.44 -20.11 -4.37
CA THR A 128 1.84 -21.43 -4.16
C THR A 128 0.70 -21.43 -3.15
N ASP A 129 0.48 -20.32 -2.43
CA ASP A 129 -0.50 -20.25 -1.36
C ASP A 129 -1.84 -19.70 -1.88
N GLU A 130 -2.93 -20.20 -1.30
CA GLU A 130 -4.28 -19.71 -1.60
C GLU A 130 -4.70 -18.52 -0.73
N GLN A 131 -4.03 -18.31 0.41
CA GLN A 131 -4.38 -17.34 1.44
C GLN A 131 -3.17 -16.50 1.87
N TRP A 132 -3.45 -15.36 2.49
CA TRP A 132 -2.43 -14.57 3.18
C TRP A 132 -2.11 -15.17 4.54
N HIS A 133 -0.88 -14.92 4.97
CA HIS A 133 -0.30 -15.36 6.23
C HIS A 133 0.30 -14.16 6.96
N THR A 134 0.42 -14.28 8.27
CA THR A 134 1.14 -13.36 9.15
C THR A 134 1.79 -14.17 10.26
N GLY A 135 2.74 -13.59 10.99
CA GLY A 135 3.48 -14.28 12.04
C GLY A 135 2.64 -14.56 13.29
N THR A 136 3.08 -15.54 14.08
CA THR A 136 2.51 -15.76 15.42
C THR A 136 3.07 -14.71 16.37
N VAL A 137 2.28 -13.66 16.64
CA VAL A 137 2.68 -12.52 17.47
C VAL A 137 1.91 -12.51 18.80
N ASP A 138 2.65 -12.42 19.92
CA ASP A 138 2.08 -12.09 21.22
C ASP A 138 1.84 -10.57 21.31
N LEU A 139 0.61 -10.14 21.03
CA LEU A 139 0.26 -8.71 20.97
C LEU A 139 0.16 -8.08 22.38
N PRO A 140 0.57 -6.81 22.54
CA PRO A 140 0.44 -6.10 23.81
C PRO A 140 -1.05 -5.92 24.18
N PRO A 141 -1.43 -6.14 25.45
CA PRO A 141 -2.82 -6.02 25.87
C PRO A 141 -3.26 -4.56 25.99
N GLY A 142 -4.55 -4.30 25.82
CA GLY A 142 -5.16 -2.99 26.11
C GLY A 142 -5.02 -1.95 25.00
N HIS A 143 -4.48 -2.32 23.84
CA HIS A 143 -4.52 -1.52 22.61
C HIS A 143 -5.51 -2.14 21.60
N PRO A 144 -6.42 -1.36 20.99
CA PRO A 144 -7.40 -1.90 20.04
C PRO A 144 -6.81 -2.30 18.69
N ASP A 145 -5.67 -1.71 18.32
CA ASP A 145 -4.91 -1.96 17.10
C ASP A 145 -3.40 -1.88 17.39
N PRO A 146 -2.84 -2.88 18.10
CA PRO A 146 -1.46 -2.81 18.60
C PRO A 146 -0.39 -2.83 17.50
N ASP A 147 -0.69 -3.38 16.32
CA ASP A 147 0.24 -3.47 15.19
C ASP A 147 -0.04 -2.41 14.09
N GLY A 148 -1.14 -1.64 14.23
CA GLY A 148 -1.56 -0.58 13.32
C GLY A 148 -2.24 -1.08 12.05
N ALA A 149 -2.46 -2.40 11.93
CA ALA A 149 -2.88 -3.03 10.69
C ALA A 149 -4.32 -2.68 10.29
N ASP A 150 -5.21 -2.38 11.25
CA ASP A 150 -6.63 -2.11 11.00
C ASP A 150 -6.82 -0.91 10.07
N TRP A 151 -6.30 0.24 10.51
CA TRP A 151 -6.47 1.49 9.79
C TRP A 151 -5.54 1.57 8.58
N MET A 152 -4.30 1.08 8.72
CA MET A 152 -3.26 1.24 7.71
C MET A 152 -3.54 0.45 6.43
N PHE A 153 -4.14 -0.74 6.56
CA PHE A 153 -4.47 -1.60 5.42
C PHE A 153 -5.94 -1.46 4.98
N GLN A 154 -6.68 -0.48 5.50
CA GLN A 154 -8.07 -0.26 5.13
C GLN A 154 -8.25 -0.07 3.62
N SER A 155 -7.38 0.70 2.97
CA SER A 155 -7.42 0.93 1.51
C SER A 155 -7.14 -0.32 0.67
N LEU A 156 -6.52 -1.35 1.26
CA LEU A 156 -6.20 -2.62 0.61
C LEU A 156 -7.32 -3.67 0.78
N THR A 157 -8.12 -3.53 1.85
CA THR A 157 -9.20 -4.46 2.20
C THR A 157 -10.57 -3.96 1.70
N ASP A 158 -10.92 -2.71 1.96
CA ASP A 158 -12.06 -2.03 1.34
C ASP A 158 -11.62 -1.29 0.08
N ARG A 159 -11.76 -1.99 -1.05
CA ARG A 159 -11.36 -1.50 -2.37
C ARG A 159 -12.50 -0.84 -3.13
N SER A 160 -13.57 -0.46 -2.43
CA SER A 160 -14.70 0.24 -3.04
C SER A 160 -14.31 1.67 -3.45
N ALA A 161 -14.97 2.17 -4.49
CA ALA A 161 -14.76 3.55 -4.92
C ALA A 161 -15.33 4.55 -3.89
N GLU A 162 -16.34 4.13 -3.14
CA GLU A 162 -16.94 4.87 -2.04
C GLU A 162 -15.95 5.09 -0.91
N ALA A 163 -15.28 4.02 -0.45
CA ALA A 163 -14.26 4.13 0.59
C ALA A 163 -13.10 5.04 0.17
N TYR A 164 -12.62 4.89 -1.08
CA TYR A 164 -11.59 5.80 -1.60
C TYR A 164 -12.07 7.25 -1.69
N ALA A 165 -13.28 7.48 -2.21
CA ALA A 165 -13.80 8.83 -2.38
C ALA A 165 -14.04 9.54 -1.03
N GLU A 166 -14.47 8.80 0.00
CA GLU A 166 -14.57 9.31 1.37
C GLU A 166 -13.19 9.72 1.89
N PHE A 167 -12.20 8.81 1.84
CA PHE A 167 -10.81 9.12 2.21
C PHE A 167 -10.27 10.35 1.47
N ALA A 168 -10.37 10.37 0.15
CA ALA A 168 -9.80 11.42 -0.68
C ALA A 168 -10.53 12.76 -0.48
N THR A 169 -11.83 12.75 -0.19
CA THR A 169 -12.56 13.98 0.16
C THR A 169 -12.05 14.58 1.44
N ASP A 170 -11.79 13.75 2.45
CA ASP A 170 -11.30 14.22 3.75
C ASP A 170 -9.81 14.61 3.70
N TYR A 171 -8.98 13.81 3.02
CA TYR A 171 -7.53 14.01 2.97
C TYR A 171 -7.11 15.19 2.06
N TYR A 172 -7.68 15.29 0.86
CA TYR A 172 -7.37 16.37 -0.08
C TYR A 172 -8.30 17.59 0.05
N GLU A 173 -9.29 17.53 0.95
CA GLU A 173 -10.28 18.59 1.21
C GLU A 173 -11.03 19.07 -0.05
N VAL A 174 -11.26 18.17 -1.02
CA VAL A 174 -11.97 18.45 -2.27
C VAL A 174 -13.07 17.44 -2.56
N PRO A 175 -14.20 17.83 -3.18
CA PRO A 175 -15.21 16.87 -3.61
C PRO A 175 -14.66 15.92 -4.68
N ILE A 176 -14.85 14.61 -4.48
CA ILE A 176 -14.36 13.59 -5.41
C ILE A 176 -15.49 13.05 -6.31
N ASP A 177 -15.27 13.06 -7.62
CA ASP A 177 -16.21 12.44 -8.58
C ASP A 177 -16.13 10.91 -8.51
N LEU A 178 -17.16 10.31 -7.92
CA LEU A 178 -17.24 8.86 -7.72
C LEU A 178 -17.24 8.06 -9.04
N ALA A 179 -17.77 8.62 -10.14
CA ALA A 179 -17.75 7.93 -11.42
C ALA A 179 -16.35 7.92 -12.04
N ALA A 180 -15.59 8.99 -11.85
CA ALA A 180 -14.18 9.06 -12.22
C ALA A 180 -13.34 8.09 -11.38
N VAL A 181 -13.52 8.03 -10.05
CA VAL A 181 -12.82 7.05 -9.19
C VAL A 181 -13.12 5.61 -9.65
N ARG A 182 -14.40 5.26 -9.86
CA ARG A 182 -14.79 3.94 -10.38
C ARG A 182 -14.16 3.64 -11.74
N HIS A 183 -13.93 4.66 -12.58
CA HIS A 183 -13.25 4.49 -13.85
C HIS A 183 -11.80 4.05 -13.66
N VAL A 184 -11.08 4.72 -12.76
CA VAL A 184 -9.66 4.45 -12.50
C VAL A 184 -9.48 3.12 -11.76
N LEU A 185 -10.27 2.85 -10.73
CA LEU A 185 -10.22 1.58 -9.99
C LEU A 185 -10.58 0.35 -10.85
N ALA A 186 -11.34 0.55 -11.92
CA ALA A 186 -11.62 -0.50 -12.91
C ALA A 186 -10.50 -0.69 -13.94
N LEU A 187 -9.35 -0.02 -13.78
CA LEU A 187 -8.21 -0.02 -14.69
C LEU A 187 -8.59 0.30 -16.14
N ARG A 188 -9.59 1.14 -16.34
CA ARG A 188 -9.95 1.61 -17.68
C ARG A 188 -8.94 2.67 -18.13
N PRO A 189 -8.54 2.69 -19.41
CA PRO A 189 -7.65 3.73 -19.93
C PRO A 189 -8.16 5.12 -19.57
N LEU A 190 -7.29 5.99 -19.07
CA LEU A 190 -7.68 7.33 -18.67
C LEU A 190 -8.20 8.12 -19.88
N THR A 191 -9.21 8.94 -19.63
CA THR A 191 -9.73 9.89 -20.62
C THR A 191 -9.58 11.31 -20.10
N THR A 192 -9.58 12.29 -21.01
CA THR A 192 -9.51 13.71 -20.65
C THR A 192 -10.64 14.09 -19.70
N GLU A 193 -11.82 13.51 -19.89
CA GLU A 193 -13.00 13.76 -19.05
C GLU A 193 -12.80 13.23 -17.63
N VAL A 194 -12.23 12.03 -17.47
CA VAL A 194 -11.94 11.43 -16.17
C VAL A 194 -10.89 12.24 -15.41
N VAL A 195 -9.79 12.61 -16.08
CA VAL A 195 -8.74 13.44 -15.46
C VAL A 195 -9.31 14.78 -15.01
N ARG A 196 -10.04 15.49 -15.88
CA ARG A 196 -10.62 16.81 -15.55
C ARG A 196 -11.68 16.75 -14.46
N ALA A 197 -12.38 15.63 -14.31
CA ALA A 197 -13.38 15.45 -13.25
C ALA A 197 -12.72 15.33 -11.86
N LEU A 198 -11.50 14.81 -11.79
CA LEU A 198 -10.72 14.67 -10.56
C LEU A 198 -9.82 15.88 -10.30
N ASN A 199 -9.14 16.37 -11.35
CA ASN A 199 -8.30 17.57 -11.29
C ASN A 199 -8.42 18.38 -12.59
N PRO A 200 -9.11 19.54 -12.58
CA PRO A 200 -9.33 20.35 -13.78
C PRO A 200 -8.07 21.05 -14.30
N GLU A 201 -6.98 21.08 -13.51
CA GLU A 201 -5.72 21.73 -13.87
C GLU A 201 -4.79 20.80 -14.65
N LEU A 202 -5.02 19.49 -14.59
CA LEU A 202 -4.22 18.49 -15.29
C LEU A 202 -4.80 18.11 -16.65
N THR A 203 -3.91 17.67 -17.53
CA THR A 203 -4.23 17.01 -18.79
C THR A 203 -3.70 15.57 -18.80
N LEU A 204 -4.20 14.75 -19.73
CA LEU A 204 -3.66 13.39 -19.93
C LEU A 204 -2.16 13.38 -20.26
N ALA A 205 -1.65 14.44 -20.90
CA ALA A 205 -0.24 14.50 -21.28
C ALA A 205 0.66 14.69 -20.05
N ASP A 206 0.15 15.35 -19.00
CA ASP A 206 0.89 15.60 -17.76
C ASP A 206 1.09 14.30 -16.95
N LEU A 207 0.26 13.28 -17.19
CA LEU A 207 0.28 11.99 -16.50
C LEU A 207 1.06 10.91 -17.28
N ALA A 208 1.71 11.25 -18.39
CA ALA A 208 2.33 10.25 -19.26
C ALA A 208 3.38 9.40 -18.53
N ASP A 209 4.25 10.05 -17.76
CA ASP A 209 5.31 9.39 -17.00
C ASP A 209 4.72 8.55 -15.85
N ASP A 210 3.69 9.06 -15.14
CA ASP A 210 3.00 8.30 -14.08
C ASP A 210 2.33 7.03 -14.61
N LEU A 211 1.73 7.09 -15.80
CA LEU A 211 1.09 5.93 -16.42
C LEU A 211 2.11 4.88 -16.88
N GLU A 212 3.29 5.32 -17.32
CA GLU A 212 4.40 4.43 -17.66
C GLU A 212 4.98 3.77 -16.40
N GLU A 213 5.29 4.56 -15.37
CA GLU A 213 5.87 4.11 -14.09
C GLU A 213 4.97 3.11 -13.36
N THR A 214 3.67 3.39 -13.30
CA THR A 214 2.69 2.49 -12.68
C THR A 214 2.30 1.32 -13.60
N GLY A 215 2.76 1.34 -14.85
CA GLY A 215 2.35 0.46 -15.93
C GLY A 215 0.85 0.51 -16.26
N TYR A 216 0.09 1.50 -15.80
CA TYR A 216 -1.36 1.60 -15.92
C TYR A 216 -1.85 1.47 -17.39
N PRO A 217 -3.02 0.86 -17.67
CA PRO A 217 -3.46 0.61 -19.05
C PRO A 217 -3.57 1.89 -19.89
N ALA A 218 -2.81 1.92 -20.99
CA ALA A 218 -2.72 3.10 -21.86
C ALA A 218 -3.78 3.15 -22.98
N ARG A 219 -4.50 2.05 -23.28
CA ARG A 219 -5.45 1.94 -24.42
C ARG A 219 -6.55 0.90 -24.23
#